data_AF-A0A9D1MDX6-F1
#
_entry.id   AF-A0A9D1MDX6-F1
#
_cell.length_a   1.000
_cell.length_b   1.000
_cell.length_c   1.000
_cell.angle_alpha   90.00
_cell.angle_beta   90.00
_cell.angle_gamma   90.00
#
_symmetry.space_group_name_H-M   'P 1'
#
loop_
_entity.id
_entity.type
_entity.pdbx_description
1 polymer ?
#
loop_
_entity_poly.entity_id
_entity_poly.type
_entity_poly.pdbx_seq_one_letter_code
_entity_poly.pdbx_strand_id
1 'polypeptide(L)'
;MKPVDLDGLFDEKLAVYMEENKGKYTEKQWENLIPVLYRKFGDTYVSKIKATPKQYYAAMSDGELAETFASHLKEHIPVPDFLCSELESRNCTEALLPLLSASDSETVSYVINLIGADERAFPDYFSLLTDEGTDEDVRDTATEKLKEKADAAKASALDFYRRGKAEEYMLEILARVKERDEEVFRVLLDAFLAGGEKLPLRAGYLASYGDERALPYLLHRIGDRTIGFVEFQELKYAIEALGGEYNEPRDFSDDKDYLRIKDVSSREGFSKGLPRS
;
A
#
# COMPACT_ATOMS: atom_id res chain seq x y z
N MET A 1 -22.62 19.08 9.61
CA MET A 1 -22.86 20.29 8.77
C MET A 1 -22.76 19.87 7.31
N LYS A 2 -23.49 20.46 6.35
CA LYS A 2 -23.28 20.09 4.94
C LYS A 2 -21.91 20.62 4.48
N PRO A 3 -21.02 19.77 3.94
CA PRO A 3 -19.69 20.20 3.53
C PRO A 3 -19.79 21.16 2.34
N VAL A 4 -18.80 22.04 2.21
CA VAL A 4 -18.72 22.99 1.10
C VAL A 4 -17.94 22.34 -0.03
N ASP A 5 -18.58 22.18 -1.19
CA ASP A 5 -17.94 21.72 -2.42
C ASP A 5 -17.03 22.81 -2.99
N LEU A 6 -15.77 22.84 -2.53
CA LEU A 6 -14.77 23.81 -2.98
C LEU A 6 -14.18 23.43 -4.34
N ASP A 7 -14.14 22.14 -4.69
CA ASP A 7 -13.65 21.66 -5.97
C ASP A 7 -14.66 21.97 -7.08
N GLY A 8 -15.95 21.75 -6.86
CA GLY A 8 -17.00 22.20 -7.79
C GLY A 8 -16.96 23.71 -8.02
N LEU A 9 -16.68 24.52 -6.97
CA LEU A 9 -16.48 25.97 -7.12
C LEU A 9 -15.22 26.32 -7.93
N PHE A 10 -14.17 25.51 -7.84
CA PHE A 10 -13.00 25.67 -8.67
C PHE A 10 -13.30 25.31 -10.12
N ASP A 11 -14.00 24.20 -10.36
CA ASP A 11 -14.37 23.73 -11.71
C ASP A 11 -15.23 24.74 -12.45
N GLU A 12 -16.20 25.36 -11.77
CA GLU A 12 -17.01 26.46 -12.32
C GLU A 12 -16.12 27.63 -12.77
N LYS A 13 -15.15 28.03 -11.93
CA LYS A 13 -14.21 29.12 -12.27
C LYS A 13 -13.24 28.72 -13.38
N LEU A 14 -12.79 27.48 -13.38
CA LEU A 14 -11.89 26.93 -14.38
C LEU A 14 -12.58 26.90 -15.75
N ALA A 15 -13.84 26.47 -15.81
CA ALA A 15 -14.63 26.43 -17.04
C ALA A 15 -14.77 27.83 -17.67
N VAL A 16 -15.08 28.84 -16.86
CA VAL A 16 -15.12 30.24 -17.32
C VAL A 16 -13.75 30.69 -17.85
N TYR A 17 -12.68 30.42 -17.09
CA TYR A 17 -11.32 30.79 -17.50
C TYR A 17 -10.89 30.08 -18.78
N MET A 18 -11.27 28.82 -18.98
CA MET A 18 -10.98 28.07 -20.20
C MET A 18 -11.70 28.65 -21.42
N GLU A 19 -12.96 29.06 -21.28
CA GLU A 19 -13.70 29.68 -22.40
C GLU A 19 -13.16 31.08 -22.74
N GLU A 20 -12.79 31.89 -21.75
CA GLU A 20 -12.13 33.20 -21.97
C GLU A 20 -10.72 33.08 -22.60
N ASN A 21 -10.11 31.90 -22.50
CA ASN A 21 -8.79 31.59 -23.03
C ASN A 21 -8.83 30.51 -24.12
N LYS A 22 -9.98 30.34 -24.77
CA LYS A 22 -10.18 29.35 -25.83
C LYS A 22 -9.18 29.54 -26.97
N GLY A 23 -8.51 28.45 -27.33
CA GLY A 23 -7.48 28.45 -28.38
C GLY A 23 -6.12 29.04 -27.99
N LYS A 24 -5.96 29.57 -26.76
CA LYS A 24 -4.66 30.10 -26.28
C LYS A 24 -3.72 29.02 -25.74
N TYR A 25 -4.28 27.93 -25.24
CA TYR A 25 -3.53 26.84 -24.62
C TYR A 25 -3.87 25.50 -25.28
N THR A 26 -2.87 24.66 -25.46
CA THR A 26 -3.05 23.24 -25.83
C THR A 26 -3.46 22.41 -24.62
N GLU A 27 -3.94 21.20 -24.86
CA GLU A 27 -4.28 20.24 -23.80
C GLU A 27 -3.13 20.02 -22.80
N LYS A 28 -1.92 19.74 -23.31
CA LYS A 28 -0.72 19.61 -22.48
C LYS A 28 -0.38 20.86 -21.66
N GLN A 29 -0.68 22.06 -22.17
CA GLN A 29 -0.48 23.29 -21.41
C GLN A 29 -1.51 23.43 -20.29
N TRP A 30 -2.76 23.00 -20.52
CA TRP A 30 -3.79 22.95 -19.49
C TRP A 30 -3.45 21.98 -18.37
N GLU A 31 -2.95 20.78 -18.69
CA GLU A 31 -2.50 19.80 -17.69
C GLU A 31 -1.47 20.39 -16.71
N ASN A 32 -0.58 21.26 -17.19
CA ASN A 32 0.40 21.94 -16.35
C ASN A 32 -0.15 23.18 -15.64
N LEU A 33 -1.16 23.83 -16.21
CA LEU A 33 -1.72 25.09 -15.69
C LEU A 33 -2.79 24.86 -14.61
N ILE A 34 -3.63 23.84 -14.76
CA ILE A 34 -4.72 23.54 -13.81
C ILE A 34 -4.20 23.40 -12.38
N PRO A 35 -3.12 22.64 -12.09
CA PRO A 35 -2.58 22.54 -10.73
C PRO A 35 -2.12 23.88 -10.16
N VAL A 36 -1.58 24.77 -10.99
CA VAL A 36 -1.15 26.12 -10.59
C VAL A 36 -2.36 27.00 -10.26
N LEU A 37 -3.41 26.93 -11.09
CA LEU A 37 -4.66 27.66 -10.86
C LEU A 37 -5.35 27.16 -9.58
N TYR A 38 -5.38 25.85 -9.36
CA TYR A 38 -5.97 25.26 -8.16
C TYR A 38 -5.22 25.69 -6.89
N ARG A 39 -3.89 25.66 -6.92
CA ARG A 39 -3.07 26.19 -5.82
C ARG A 39 -3.37 27.65 -5.52
N LYS A 40 -3.49 28.48 -6.56
CA LYS A 40 -3.85 29.91 -6.43
C LYS A 40 -5.28 30.09 -5.90
N PHE A 41 -6.21 29.24 -6.30
CA PHE A 41 -7.57 29.24 -5.78
C PHE A 41 -7.59 29.02 -4.26
N GLY A 42 -6.71 28.16 -3.73
CA GLY A 42 -6.51 27.96 -2.29
C GLY A 42 -6.20 29.22 -1.49
N ASP A 43 -5.61 30.24 -2.13
CA ASP A 43 -5.26 31.54 -1.55
C ASP A 43 -6.20 32.68 -2.00
N THR A 44 -7.25 32.37 -2.76
CA THR A 44 -8.21 33.35 -3.27
C THR A 44 -9.43 33.42 -2.36
N TYR A 45 -9.86 34.63 -2.00
CA TYR A 45 -11.04 34.82 -1.16
C TYR A 45 -12.32 34.28 -1.84
N VAL A 46 -13.09 33.49 -1.11
CA VAL A 46 -14.36 32.92 -1.56
C VAL A 46 -15.48 33.41 -0.63
N SER A 47 -16.43 34.18 -1.20
CA SER A 47 -17.51 34.81 -0.45
C SER A 47 -18.40 33.82 0.31
N LYS A 48 -18.62 32.62 -0.25
CA LYS A 48 -19.45 31.55 0.34
C LYS A 48 -18.93 31.08 1.71
N ILE A 49 -17.61 31.00 1.85
CA ILE A 49 -16.92 30.59 3.10
C ILE A 49 -16.32 31.77 3.86
N LYS A 50 -16.44 32.99 3.34
CA LYS A 50 -15.91 34.25 3.90
C LYS A 50 -14.41 34.17 4.26
N ALA A 51 -13.66 33.37 3.53
CA ALA A 51 -12.24 33.09 3.74
C ALA A 51 -11.62 32.58 2.43
N THR A 52 -10.30 32.39 2.40
CA THR A 52 -9.70 31.51 1.38
C THR A 52 -9.94 30.04 1.74
N PRO A 53 -9.95 29.09 0.77
CA PRO A 53 -10.06 27.66 1.06
C PRO A 53 -9.10 27.17 2.16
N LYS A 54 -7.82 27.59 2.10
CA LYS A 54 -6.85 27.25 3.14
C LYS A 54 -7.20 27.85 4.49
N GLN A 55 -7.57 29.13 4.55
CA GLN A 55 -7.95 29.78 5.81
C GLN A 55 -9.21 29.16 6.42
N TYR A 56 -10.14 28.69 5.60
CA TYR A 56 -11.38 28.06 6.05
C TYR A 56 -11.10 26.77 6.82
N TYR A 57 -10.28 25.87 6.27
CA TYR A 57 -9.87 24.66 6.97
C TYR A 57 -8.89 24.96 8.11
N ALA A 58 -7.98 25.92 7.92
CA ALA A 58 -7.03 26.31 8.98
C ALA A 58 -7.72 26.85 10.25
N ALA A 59 -8.93 27.41 10.12
CA ALA A 59 -9.70 27.90 11.27
C ALA A 59 -10.41 26.79 12.06
N MET A 60 -10.51 25.58 11.52
CA MET A 60 -11.15 24.44 12.17
C MET A 60 -10.20 23.79 13.19
N SER A 61 -10.77 23.20 14.24
CA SER A 61 -10.08 22.24 15.09
C SER A 61 -9.90 20.89 14.38
N ASP A 62 -9.02 20.05 14.90
CA ASP A 62 -8.73 18.73 14.30
C ASP A 62 -9.98 17.83 14.25
N GLY A 63 -10.83 17.90 15.29
CA GLY A 63 -12.12 17.23 15.30
C GLY A 63 -13.07 17.74 14.22
N GLU A 64 -13.16 19.07 14.04
CA GLU A 64 -13.99 19.68 12.99
C GLU A 64 -13.48 19.33 11.58
N LEU A 65 -12.15 19.21 11.39
CA LEU A 65 -11.57 18.74 10.12
C LEU A 65 -11.98 17.30 9.83
N ALA A 66 -11.84 16.39 10.79
CA ALA A 66 -12.23 14.99 10.63
C ALA A 66 -13.74 14.83 10.40
N GLU A 67 -14.58 15.57 11.12
CA GLU A 67 -16.04 15.60 10.90
C GLU A 67 -16.39 16.14 9.51
N THR A 68 -15.68 17.17 9.06
CA THR A 68 -15.89 17.74 7.72
C THR A 68 -15.48 16.74 6.64
N PHE A 69 -14.35 16.06 6.80
CA PHE A 69 -13.89 14.99 5.93
C PHE A 69 -14.92 13.85 5.83
N ALA A 70 -15.37 13.32 6.96
CA ALA A 70 -16.42 12.29 6.99
C ALA A 70 -17.72 12.76 6.33
N SER A 71 -18.07 14.04 6.48
CA SER A 71 -19.26 14.62 5.85
C SER A 71 -19.13 14.69 4.32
N HIS A 72 -17.93 14.98 3.77
CA HIS A 72 -17.70 14.95 2.32
C HIS A 72 -17.99 13.56 1.73
N LEU A 73 -17.43 12.51 2.34
CA LEU A 73 -17.62 11.13 1.90
C LEU A 73 -19.08 10.69 1.98
N LYS A 74 -19.74 10.95 3.12
CA LYS A 74 -21.15 10.61 3.33
C LYS A 74 -22.10 11.27 2.33
N GLU A 75 -21.81 12.52 1.95
CA GLU A 75 -22.65 13.28 1.02
C GLU A 75 -22.24 13.08 -0.44
N HIS A 76 -21.26 12.20 -0.72
CA HIS A 76 -20.66 11.98 -2.04
C HIS A 76 -20.20 13.28 -2.72
N ILE A 77 -19.65 14.19 -1.92
CA ILE A 77 -19.04 15.44 -2.39
C ILE A 77 -17.52 15.20 -2.40
N PRO A 78 -16.81 15.51 -3.50
CA PRO A 78 -15.35 15.38 -3.55
C PRO A 78 -14.67 16.02 -2.35
N VAL A 79 -13.68 15.31 -1.78
CA VAL A 79 -12.89 15.82 -0.66
C VAL A 79 -11.81 16.75 -1.23
N PRO A 80 -11.84 18.07 -0.94
CA PRO A 80 -10.86 18.98 -1.52
C PRO A 80 -9.45 18.73 -0.99
N ASP A 81 -8.44 18.80 -1.85
CA ASP A 81 -7.03 18.61 -1.43
C ASP A 81 -6.62 19.59 -0.33
N PHE A 82 -7.26 20.76 -0.22
CA PHE A 82 -7.01 21.71 0.86
C PHE A 82 -7.38 21.14 2.24
N LEU A 83 -8.43 20.32 2.33
CA LEU A 83 -8.82 19.63 3.56
C LEU A 83 -7.81 18.52 3.88
N CYS A 84 -7.46 17.69 2.89
CA CYS A 84 -6.46 16.63 3.06
C CYS A 84 -5.12 17.21 3.49
N SER A 85 -4.65 18.25 2.81
CA SER A 85 -3.40 18.95 3.15
C SER A 85 -3.39 19.48 4.57
N GLU A 86 -4.51 20.03 5.05
CA GLU A 86 -4.60 20.54 6.42
C GLU A 86 -4.54 19.39 7.44
N LEU A 87 -5.31 18.32 7.23
CA LEU A 87 -5.31 17.10 8.06
C LEU A 87 -3.91 16.47 8.17
N GLU A 88 -3.22 16.32 7.04
CA GLU A 88 -1.87 15.76 6.96
C GLU A 88 -0.85 16.67 7.63
N SER A 89 -0.90 17.99 7.36
CA SER A 89 0.07 18.94 7.89
C SER A 89 0.05 19.05 9.43
N ARG A 90 -1.13 18.81 10.03
CA ARG A 90 -1.34 18.82 11.47
C ARG A 90 -1.16 17.46 12.12
N ASN A 91 -1.04 16.40 11.32
CA ASN A 91 -1.02 15.03 11.77
C ASN A 91 -2.24 14.67 12.65
N CYS A 92 -3.45 14.93 12.13
CA CYS A 92 -4.73 14.74 12.82
C CYS A 92 -5.12 13.26 13.07
N THR A 93 -4.16 12.36 13.24
CA THR A 93 -4.39 10.92 13.42
C THR A 93 -5.46 10.62 14.45
N GLU A 94 -5.37 11.19 15.66
CA GLU A 94 -6.31 10.90 16.75
C GLU A 94 -7.76 11.26 16.41
N ALA A 95 -7.97 12.33 15.65
CA ALA A 95 -9.30 12.73 15.18
C ALA A 95 -9.82 11.81 14.05
N LEU A 96 -8.93 11.19 13.29
CA LEU A 96 -9.26 10.29 12.18
C LEU A 96 -9.47 8.84 12.60
N LEU A 97 -8.85 8.36 13.70
CA LEU A 97 -8.96 6.96 14.17
C LEU A 97 -10.41 6.44 14.25
N PRO A 98 -11.41 7.21 14.78
CA PRO A 98 -12.78 6.70 14.85
C PRO A 98 -13.37 6.32 13.49
N LEU A 99 -12.89 6.93 12.39
CA LEU A 99 -13.37 6.67 11.03
C LEU A 99 -12.88 5.34 10.46
N LEU A 100 -11.87 4.70 11.07
CA LEU A 100 -11.45 3.34 10.70
C LEU A 100 -12.51 2.28 11.03
N SER A 101 -13.50 2.62 11.85
CA SER A 101 -14.65 1.77 12.16
C SER A 101 -15.86 1.99 11.23
N ALA A 102 -15.69 2.79 10.17
CA ALA A 102 -16.73 3.01 9.17
C ALA A 102 -17.15 1.70 8.49
N SER A 103 -18.42 1.63 8.07
CA SER A 103 -18.97 0.43 7.44
C SER A 103 -18.58 0.26 5.96
N ASP A 104 -18.07 1.32 5.33
CA ASP A 104 -17.70 1.32 3.93
C ASP A 104 -16.18 1.29 3.75
N SER A 105 -15.71 0.35 2.94
CA SER A 105 -14.29 0.11 2.70
C SER A 105 -13.57 1.31 2.06
N GLU A 106 -14.29 2.11 1.26
CA GLU A 106 -13.73 3.30 0.60
C GLU A 106 -13.30 4.35 1.63
N THR A 107 -14.16 4.67 2.61
CA THR A 107 -13.81 5.57 3.71
C THR A 107 -12.64 5.03 4.50
N VAL A 108 -12.67 3.74 4.88
CA VAL A 108 -11.59 3.15 5.70
C VAL A 108 -10.26 3.21 4.96
N SER A 109 -10.20 2.83 3.68
CA SER A 109 -8.99 2.91 2.86
C SER A 109 -8.48 4.35 2.69
N TYR A 110 -9.37 5.33 2.53
CA TYR A 110 -8.97 6.73 2.46
C TYR A 110 -8.36 7.18 3.79
N VAL A 111 -9.00 6.86 4.91
CA VAL A 111 -8.51 7.21 6.26
C VAL A 111 -7.15 6.57 6.54
N ILE A 112 -6.93 5.30 6.18
CA ILE A 112 -5.61 4.64 6.31
C ILE A 112 -4.54 5.41 5.51
N ASN A 113 -4.87 5.87 4.30
CA ASN A 113 -3.93 6.62 3.47
C ASN A 113 -3.60 8.00 4.04
N LEU A 114 -4.58 8.71 4.62
CA LEU A 114 -4.37 9.99 5.28
C LEU A 114 -3.55 9.87 6.57
N ILE A 115 -3.80 8.83 7.37
CA ILE A 115 -3.05 8.57 8.60
C ILE A 115 -1.63 8.07 8.28
N GLY A 116 -1.48 7.23 7.25
CA GLY A 116 -0.22 6.62 6.87
C GLY A 116 0.33 5.68 7.94
N ALA A 117 1.66 5.65 8.08
CA ALA A 117 2.39 4.80 9.04
C ALA A 117 2.55 5.45 10.43
N ASP A 118 1.54 6.17 10.91
CA ASP A 118 1.53 6.68 12.29
C ASP A 118 1.28 5.53 13.28
N GLU A 119 2.20 5.35 14.23
CA GLU A 119 2.17 4.23 15.19
C GLU A 119 0.95 4.27 16.10
N ARG A 120 0.33 5.44 16.30
CA ARG A 120 -0.90 5.58 17.08
C ARG A 120 -2.07 4.81 16.47
N ALA A 121 -2.05 4.56 15.16
CA ALA A 121 -3.09 3.83 14.44
C ALA A 121 -2.85 2.32 14.33
N PHE A 122 -1.68 1.83 14.75
CA PHE A 122 -1.36 0.41 14.63
C PHE A 122 -2.36 -0.51 15.34
N PRO A 123 -2.87 -0.19 16.55
CA PRO A 123 -3.90 -1.03 17.18
C PRO A 123 -5.14 -1.22 16.29
N ASP A 124 -5.60 -0.15 15.63
CA ASP A 124 -6.73 -0.20 14.72
C ASP A 124 -6.39 -0.95 13.43
N TYR A 125 -5.20 -0.74 12.86
CA TYR A 125 -4.74 -1.51 11.69
C TYR A 125 -4.69 -3.01 11.98
N PHE A 126 -4.12 -3.44 13.10
CA PHE A 126 -4.13 -4.86 13.48
C PHE A 126 -5.55 -5.38 13.74
N SER A 127 -6.46 -4.54 14.24
CA SER A 127 -7.87 -4.91 14.40
C SER A 127 -8.52 -5.17 13.04
N LEU A 128 -8.28 -4.32 12.04
CA LEU A 128 -8.74 -4.51 10.65
C LEU A 128 -8.17 -5.80 10.03
N LEU A 129 -6.89 -6.09 10.23
CA LEU A 129 -6.26 -7.31 9.72
C LEU A 129 -6.87 -8.60 10.32
N THR A 130 -7.30 -8.54 11.57
CA THR A 130 -7.73 -9.73 12.32
C THR A 130 -9.24 -9.93 12.36
N ASP A 131 -10.02 -8.94 11.92
CA ASP A 131 -11.44 -9.06 11.70
C ASP A 131 -11.73 -9.69 10.33
N GLU A 132 -12.26 -10.91 10.33
CA GLU A 132 -12.63 -11.68 9.14
C GLU A 132 -13.66 -10.97 8.25
N GLY A 133 -14.44 -10.03 8.80
CA GLY A 133 -15.40 -9.21 8.05
C GLY A 133 -14.80 -8.03 7.29
N THR A 134 -13.54 -7.66 7.56
CA THR A 134 -12.86 -6.57 6.85
C THR A 134 -12.52 -6.99 5.42
N ASP A 135 -12.73 -6.07 4.48
CA ASP A 135 -12.43 -6.23 3.06
C ASP A 135 -10.92 -6.45 2.80
N GLU A 136 -10.58 -7.26 1.79
CA GLU A 136 -9.19 -7.62 1.48
C GLU A 136 -8.36 -6.39 1.09
N ASP A 137 -8.90 -5.48 0.28
CA ASP A 137 -8.18 -4.27 -0.15
C ASP A 137 -7.87 -3.34 1.04
N VAL A 138 -8.76 -3.30 2.04
CA VAL A 138 -8.55 -2.56 3.29
C VAL A 138 -7.42 -3.19 4.10
N ARG A 139 -7.41 -4.52 4.23
CA ARG A 139 -6.34 -5.24 4.95
C ARG A 139 -5.00 -5.07 4.25
N ASP A 140 -4.96 -5.15 2.93
CA ASP A 140 -3.75 -4.96 2.15
C ASP A 140 -3.22 -3.53 2.33
N THR A 141 -4.10 -2.53 2.26
CA THR A 141 -3.74 -1.13 2.50
C THR A 141 -3.17 -0.92 3.91
N ALA A 142 -3.79 -1.49 4.95
CA ALA A 142 -3.29 -1.41 6.32
C ALA A 142 -1.93 -2.12 6.50
N THR A 143 -1.76 -3.28 5.84
CA THR A 143 -0.52 -4.06 5.85
C THR A 143 0.63 -3.26 5.24
N GLU A 144 0.41 -2.57 4.13
CA GLU A 144 1.42 -1.68 3.53
C GLU A 144 1.89 -0.60 4.52
N LYS A 145 0.96 0.04 5.26
CA LYS A 145 1.32 1.06 6.26
C LYS A 145 2.13 0.48 7.42
N LEU A 146 1.79 -0.72 7.89
CA LEU A 146 2.54 -1.40 8.93
C LEU A 146 3.96 -1.77 8.47
N LYS A 147 4.13 -2.17 7.20
CA LYS A 147 5.43 -2.50 6.60
C LYS A 147 6.38 -1.32 6.49
N GLU A 148 5.86 -0.10 6.30
CA GLU A 148 6.68 1.13 6.26
C GLU A 148 7.46 1.35 7.58
N LYS A 149 6.91 0.87 8.70
CA LYS A 149 7.53 0.90 10.04
C LYS A 149 7.47 -0.46 10.75
N ALA A 150 7.88 -1.52 10.04
CA ALA A 150 7.78 -2.89 10.52
C ALA A 150 8.48 -3.14 11.88
N ASP A 151 9.60 -2.47 12.16
CA ASP A 151 10.30 -2.60 13.45
C ASP A 151 9.42 -2.17 14.64
N ALA A 152 8.61 -1.10 14.47
CA ALA A 152 7.66 -0.64 15.48
C ALA A 152 6.42 -1.56 15.56
N ALA A 153 5.99 -2.13 14.43
CA ALA A 153 4.88 -3.07 14.37
C ALA A 153 5.23 -4.50 14.87
N LYS A 154 6.53 -4.84 14.95
CA LYS A 154 7.08 -6.18 15.23
C LYS A 154 6.43 -6.86 16.43
N ALA A 155 6.35 -6.17 17.57
CA ALA A 155 5.86 -6.77 18.81
C ALA A 155 4.39 -7.22 18.70
N SER A 156 3.55 -6.40 18.10
CA SER A 156 2.14 -6.71 17.85
C SER A 156 1.98 -7.80 16.80
N ALA A 157 2.75 -7.75 15.69
CA ALA A 157 2.72 -8.77 14.65
C ALA A 157 3.08 -10.16 15.22
N LEU A 158 4.11 -10.24 16.07
CA LEU A 158 4.46 -11.49 16.77
C LEU A 158 3.35 -11.97 17.72
N ASP A 159 2.69 -11.08 18.47
CA ASP A 159 1.57 -11.46 19.35
C ASP A 159 0.42 -12.07 18.55
N PHE A 160 -0.03 -11.39 17.50
CA PHE A 160 -1.13 -11.88 16.66
C PHE A 160 -0.76 -13.17 15.93
N TYR A 161 0.48 -13.29 15.43
CA TYR A 161 0.97 -14.51 14.83
C TYR A 161 0.92 -15.70 15.81
N ARG A 162 1.44 -15.53 17.05
CA ARG A 162 1.39 -16.58 18.08
C ARG A 162 -0.03 -17.01 18.45
N ARG A 163 -1.00 -16.11 18.30
CA ARG A 163 -2.43 -16.36 18.53
C ARG A 163 -3.14 -16.98 17.32
N GLY A 164 -2.42 -17.22 16.22
CA GLY A 164 -2.97 -17.80 14.98
C GLY A 164 -3.93 -16.86 14.26
N LYS A 165 -3.72 -15.54 14.36
CA LYS A 165 -4.59 -14.53 13.75
C LYS A 165 -3.92 -13.91 12.53
N ALA A 166 -4.62 -13.92 11.40
CA ALA A 166 -4.20 -13.27 10.15
C ALA A 166 -2.75 -13.62 9.75
N GLU A 167 -2.42 -14.92 9.80
CA GLU A 167 -1.03 -15.43 9.77
C GLU A 167 -0.19 -14.84 8.63
N GLU A 168 -0.69 -14.83 7.39
CA GLU A 168 0.09 -14.32 6.24
C GLU A 168 0.38 -12.82 6.34
N TYR A 169 -0.58 -12.02 6.79
CA TYR A 169 -0.35 -10.58 6.99
C TYR A 169 0.71 -10.34 8.05
N MET A 170 0.70 -11.13 9.14
CA MET A 170 1.75 -11.03 10.15
C MET A 170 3.12 -11.41 9.58
N LEU A 171 3.21 -12.50 8.83
CA LEU A 171 4.45 -12.91 8.16
C LEU A 171 4.97 -11.83 7.21
N GLU A 172 4.10 -11.20 6.44
CA GLU A 172 4.46 -10.15 5.50
C GLU A 172 5.03 -8.90 6.20
N ILE A 173 4.40 -8.48 7.30
CA ILE A 173 4.91 -7.37 8.13
C ILE A 173 6.27 -7.74 8.73
N LEU A 174 6.38 -8.95 9.30
CA LEU A 174 7.60 -9.44 9.93
C LEU A 174 8.76 -9.57 8.94
N ALA A 175 8.47 -9.90 7.67
CA ALA A 175 9.47 -9.95 6.60
C ALA A 175 10.11 -8.59 6.28
N ARG A 176 9.53 -7.47 6.77
CA ARG A 176 10.05 -6.12 6.57
C ARG A 176 10.78 -5.54 7.79
N VAL A 177 10.83 -6.29 8.91
CA VAL A 177 11.61 -5.92 10.10
C VAL A 177 13.09 -5.85 9.72
N LYS A 178 13.77 -4.76 10.12
CA LYS A 178 15.19 -4.52 9.83
C LYS A 178 16.08 -4.95 10.98
N GLU A 179 15.57 -4.85 12.21
CA GLU A 179 16.29 -5.34 13.38
C GLU A 179 16.43 -6.86 13.32
N ARG A 180 17.67 -7.35 13.47
CA ARG A 180 17.93 -8.79 13.58
C ARG A 180 17.35 -9.30 14.89
N ASP A 181 16.29 -10.08 14.76
CA ASP A 181 15.56 -10.69 15.86
C ASP A 181 15.46 -12.21 15.63
N GLU A 182 15.84 -12.97 16.66
CA GLU A 182 15.88 -14.44 16.57
C GLU A 182 14.48 -15.04 16.42
N GLU A 183 13.48 -14.45 17.07
CA GLU A 183 12.12 -14.96 16.98
C GLU A 183 11.51 -14.68 15.61
N VAL A 184 11.74 -13.48 15.06
CA VAL A 184 11.29 -13.14 13.70
C VAL A 184 11.91 -14.08 12.68
N PHE A 185 13.23 -14.30 12.76
CA PHE A 185 13.92 -15.25 11.87
C PHE A 185 13.29 -16.64 11.94
N ARG A 186 13.09 -17.16 13.15
CA ARG A 186 12.51 -18.49 13.36
C ARG A 186 11.09 -18.58 12.83
N VAL A 187 10.25 -17.58 13.08
CA VAL A 187 8.85 -17.55 12.58
C VAL A 187 8.80 -17.60 11.06
N LEU A 188 9.60 -16.78 10.37
CA LEU A 188 9.64 -16.77 8.91
C LEU A 188 10.21 -18.08 8.36
N LEU A 189 11.24 -18.64 9.00
CA LEU A 189 11.83 -19.92 8.60
C LEU A 189 10.86 -21.08 8.81
N ASP A 190 10.21 -21.17 9.97
CA ASP A 190 9.22 -22.21 10.27
C ASP A 190 8.05 -22.16 9.27
N ALA A 191 7.58 -20.95 8.92
CA ALA A 191 6.55 -20.77 7.91
C ALA A 191 6.99 -21.26 6.52
N PHE A 192 8.23 -20.97 6.11
CA PHE A 192 8.80 -21.49 4.87
C PHE A 192 8.90 -23.03 4.88
N LEU A 193 9.41 -23.60 5.98
CA LEU A 193 9.61 -25.05 6.12
C LEU A 193 8.30 -25.85 6.21
N ALA A 194 7.21 -25.24 6.65
CA ALA A 194 5.87 -25.85 6.61
C ALA A 194 5.44 -26.18 5.16
N GLY A 195 6.01 -25.48 4.17
CA GLY A 195 5.79 -25.74 2.75
C GLY A 195 4.38 -25.47 2.26
N GLY A 196 3.93 -26.24 1.26
CA GLY A 196 2.63 -26.07 0.61
C GLY A 196 2.60 -25.00 -0.47
N GLU A 197 1.40 -24.61 -0.91
CA GLU A 197 1.20 -23.70 -2.05
C GLU A 197 1.81 -22.31 -1.83
N LYS A 198 1.97 -21.88 -0.58
CA LYS A 198 2.53 -20.57 -0.21
C LYS A 198 4.05 -20.56 -0.09
N LEU A 199 4.73 -21.69 -0.29
CA LEU A 199 6.19 -21.77 -0.20
C LEU A 199 6.90 -20.72 -1.09
N PRO A 200 6.52 -20.50 -2.36
CA PRO A 200 7.17 -19.48 -3.19
C PRO A 200 7.10 -18.08 -2.58
N LEU A 201 5.93 -17.67 -2.08
CA LEU A 201 5.73 -16.39 -1.38
C LEU A 201 6.61 -16.29 -0.12
N ARG A 202 6.64 -17.37 0.69
CA ARG A 202 7.39 -17.41 1.95
C ARG A 202 8.91 -17.45 1.74
N ALA A 203 9.39 -17.94 0.60
CA ALA A 203 10.79 -17.76 0.20
C ALA A 203 11.12 -16.27 -0.01
N GLY A 204 10.21 -15.52 -0.65
CA GLY A 204 10.31 -14.07 -0.78
C GLY A 204 10.33 -13.32 0.55
N TYR A 205 9.62 -13.82 1.58
CA TYR A 205 9.69 -13.26 2.94
C TYR A 205 11.08 -13.43 3.57
N LEU A 206 11.71 -14.60 3.42
CA LEU A 206 13.08 -14.82 3.89
C LEU A 206 14.09 -13.90 3.18
N ALA A 207 13.92 -13.72 1.86
CA ALA A 207 14.73 -12.80 1.06
C ALA A 207 14.58 -11.35 1.54
N SER A 208 13.34 -10.92 1.80
CA SER A 208 13.01 -9.56 2.25
C SER A 208 13.55 -9.27 3.66
N TYR A 209 13.48 -10.24 4.56
CA TYR A 209 14.07 -10.12 5.89
C TYR A 209 15.59 -10.10 5.84
N GLY A 210 16.19 -10.78 4.86
CA GLY A 210 17.59 -10.61 4.50
C GLY A 210 18.58 -11.33 5.42
N ASP A 211 18.15 -12.31 6.23
CA ASP A 211 19.04 -13.06 7.14
C ASP A 211 19.67 -14.25 6.41
N GLU A 212 20.98 -14.17 6.14
CA GLU A 212 21.74 -15.17 5.39
C GLU A 212 21.69 -16.57 6.00
N ARG A 213 21.32 -16.71 7.29
CA ARG A 213 21.10 -18.01 7.92
C ARG A 213 19.99 -18.82 7.26
N ALA A 214 19.13 -18.19 6.45
CA ALA A 214 18.12 -18.89 5.64
C ALA A 214 18.72 -19.64 4.42
N LEU A 215 19.92 -19.24 3.94
CA LEU A 215 20.53 -19.78 2.72
C LEU A 215 20.61 -21.31 2.67
N PRO A 216 21.07 -22.03 3.71
CA PRO A 216 21.16 -23.49 3.65
C PRO A 216 19.80 -24.17 3.42
N TYR A 217 18.72 -23.60 3.95
CA TYR A 217 17.36 -24.13 3.81
C TYR A 217 16.80 -23.88 2.41
N LEU A 218 17.04 -22.68 1.87
CA LEU A 218 16.66 -22.34 0.50
C LEU A 218 17.43 -23.19 -0.51
N LEU A 219 18.76 -23.32 -0.35
CA LEU A 219 19.62 -24.16 -1.18
C LEU A 219 19.24 -25.63 -1.12
N HIS A 220 18.83 -26.12 0.05
CA HIS A 220 18.30 -27.47 0.19
C HIS A 220 17.00 -27.65 -0.60
N ARG A 221 16.05 -26.70 -0.47
CA ARG A 221 14.74 -26.80 -1.12
C ARG A 221 14.83 -26.70 -2.63
N ILE A 222 15.63 -25.78 -3.17
CA ILE A 222 15.78 -25.61 -4.63
C ILE A 222 16.40 -26.83 -5.32
N GLY A 223 17.15 -27.66 -4.58
CA GLY A 223 17.71 -28.92 -5.05
C GLY A 223 16.66 -30.02 -5.29
N ASP A 224 15.44 -29.88 -4.75
CA ASP A 224 14.35 -30.80 -5.03
C ASP A 224 13.94 -30.68 -6.52
N ARG A 225 14.06 -31.80 -7.24
CA ARG A 225 13.78 -31.88 -8.68
C ARG A 225 12.29 -31.97 -8.99
N THR A 226 11.44 -32.11 -7.97
CA THR A 226 9.98 -32.19 -8.12
C THR A 226 9.29 -30.82 -8.10
N ILE A 227 10.00 -29.75 -7.70
CA ILE A 227 9.43 -28.39 -7.66
C ILE A 227 9.14 -27.87 -9.06
N GLY A 228 8.04 -27.13 -9.19
CA GLY A 228 7.63 -26.47 -10.44
C GLY A 228 8.43 -25.21 -10.73
N PHE A 229 8.16 -24.61 -11.89
CA PHE A 229 8.90 -23.44 -12.40
C PHE A 229 8.78 -22.21 -11.48
N VAL A 230 7.57 -21.88 -11.02
CA VAL A 230 7.33 -20.70 -10.17
C VAL A 230 8.10 -20.81 -8.86
N GLU A 231 8.00 -21.97 -8.20
CA GLU A 231 8.72 -22.23 -6.96
C GLU A 231 10.24 -22.13 -7.15
N PHE A 232 10.77 -22.68 -8.25
CA PHE A 232 12.18 -22.57 -8.58
C PHE A 232 12.63 -21.12 -8.76
N GLN A 233 11.86 -20.29 -9.46
CA GLN A 233 12.20 -18.88 -9.67
C GLN A 233 12.25 -18.10 -8.36
N GLU A 234 11.26 -18.25 -7.50
CA GLU A 234 11.21 -17.55 -6.21
C GLU A 234 12.34 -17.98 -5.27
N LEU A 235 12.64 -19.30 -5.22
CA LEU A 235 13.78 -19.79 -4.45
C LEU A 235 15.10 -19.24 -4.99
N LYS A 236 15.26 -19.21 -6.31
CA LYS A 236 16.47 -18.68 -6.94
C LYS A 236 16.64 -17.18 -6.63
N TYR A 237 15.58 -16.40 -6.78
CA TYR A 237 15.57 -14.98 -6.38
C TYR A 237 15.95 -14.82 -4.91
N ALA A 238 15.35 -15.60 -4.01
CA ALA A 238 15.63 -15.51 -2.58
C ALA A 238 17.08 -15.86 -2.24
N ILE A 239 17.64 -16.89 -2.88
CA ILE A 239 19.05 -17.29 -2.73
C ILE A 239 19.98 -16.17 -3.19
N GLU A 240 19.75 -15.62 -4.37
CA GLU A 240 20.57 -14.54 -4.94
C GLU A 240 20.48 -13.25 -4.11
N ALA A 241 19.29 -12.91 -3.61
CA ALA A 241 19.07 -11.75 -2.74
C ALA A 241 19.85 -11.86 -1.42
N LEU A 242 20.07 -13.08 -0.92
CA LEU A 242 20.87 -13.37 0.26
C LEU A 242 22.36 -13.61 -0.05
N GLY A 243 22.80 -13.40 -1.30
CA GLY A 243 24.20 -13.55 -1.71
C GLY A 243 24.65 -14.99 -1.99
N GLY A 244 23.71 -15.94 -2.07
CA GLY A 244 23.97 -17.30 -2.54
C GLY A 244 23.86 -17.44 -4.05
N GLU A 245 24.23 -18.60 -4.56
CA GLU A 245 24.08 -18.94 -5.99
C GLU A 245 23.55 -20.37 -6.15
N TYR A 246 22.73 -20.57 -7.19
CA TYR A 246 22.29 -21.90 -7.62
C TYR A 246 22.47 -22.05 -9.13
N ASN A 247 23.41 -22.91 -9.53
CA ASN A 247 23.89 -23.05 -10.91
C ASN A 247 23.57 -24.41 -11.54
N GLU A 248 22.83 -25.28 -10.86
CA GLU A 248 22.50 -26.59 -11.43
C GLU A 248 21.46 -26.44 -12.55
N PRO A 249 21.65 -27.12 -13.71
CA PRO A 249 20.69 -27.10 -14.81
C PRO A 249 19.31 -27.62 -14.40
N ARG A 250 18.24 -27.07 -14.97
CA ARG A 250 16.85 -27.41 -14.66
C ARG A 250 16.01 -27.42 -15.93
N ASP A 251 15.29 -28.49 -16.17
CA ASP A 251 14.34 -28.56 -17.29
C ASP A 251 12.90 -28.34 -16.79
N PHE A 252 12.25 -27.31 -17.33
CA PHE A 252 10.84 -26.98 -17.08
C PHE A 252 10.00 -27.03 -18.36
N SER A 253 10.50 -27.67 -19.43
CA SER A 253 9.86 -27.67 -20.74
C SER A 253 8.43 -28.22 -20.73
N ASP A 254 8.11 -29.11 -19.80
CA ASP A 254 6.78 -29.69 -19.59
C ASP A 254 5.97 -29.00 -18.47
N ASP A 255 6.52 -27.98 -17.81
CA ASP A 255 5.87 -27.25 -16.74
C ASP A 255 4.81 -26.28 -17.30
N LYS A 256 3.60 -26.34 -16.75
CA LYS A 256 2.45 -25.56 -17.23
C LYS A 256 2.65 -24.06 -17.06
N ASP A 257 3.24 -23.64 -15.95
CA ASP A 257 3.45 -22.22 -15.65
C ASP A 257 4.56 -21.66 -16.53
N TYR A 258 5.63 -22.45 -16.75
CA TYR A 258 6.68 -22.12 -17.70
C TYR A 258 6.13 -21.92 -19.13
N LEU A 259 5.30 -22.86 -19.60
CA LEU A 259 4.69 -22.78 -20.93
C LEU A 259 3.76 -21.57 -21.06
N ARG A 260 2.97 -21.27 -20.02
CA ARG A 260 2.08 -20.11 -19.99
C ARG A 260 2.86 -18.80 -20.08
N ILE A 261 3.91 -18.64 -19.27
CA ILE A 261 4.75 -17.43 -19.27
C ILE A 261 5.43 -17.25 -20.62
N LYS A 262 5.97 -18.33 -21.20
CA LYS A 262 6.60 -18.31 -22.52
C LYS A 262 5.64 -17.89 -23.64
N ASP A 263 4.40 -18.35 -23.62
CA ASP A 263 3.38 -17.97 -24.60
C ASP A 263 3.01 -16.48 -24.49
N VAL A 264 2.81 -15.97 -23.28
CA VAL A 264 2.56 -14.53 -23.03
C VAL A 264 3.73 -13.68 -23.52
N SER A 265 4.97 -14.00 -23.13
CA SER A 265 6.15 -13.25 -23.56
C SER A 265 6.35 -13.28 -25.09
N SER A 266 5.96 -14.39 -25.74
CA SER A 266 6.02 -14.53 -27.20
C SER A 266 4.97 -13.65 -27.90
N ARG A 267 3.77 -13.52 -27.32
CA ARG A 267 2.68 -12.66 -27.84
C ARG A 267 2.98 -11.17 -27.65
N GLU A 268 3.65 -10.80 -26.56
CA GLU A 268 3.99 -9.42 -26.23
C GLU A 268 5.33 -8.95 -26.83
N GLY A 269 6.05 -9.82 -27.54
CA GLY A 269 7.30 -9.47 -28.22
C GLY A 269 8.54 -9.39 -27.32
N PHE A 270 8.43 -9.77 -26.04
CA PHE A 270 9.54 -9.85 -25.09
C PHE A 270 10.33 -11.16 -25.27
N SER A 271 10.93 -11.38 -26.44
CA SER A 271 11.69 -12.62 -26.73
C SER A 271 13.11 -12.66 -26.13
N LYS A 272 13.49 -11.69 -25.29
CA LYS A 272 14.81 -11.66 -24.64
C LYS A 272 14.67 -11.84 -23.13
N GLY A 273 15.00 -13.04 -22.65
CA GLY A 273 15.56 -13.18 -21.30
C GLY A 273 14.92 -14.15 -20.33
N LEU A 274 14.05 -15.08 -20.73
CA LEU A 274 13.78 -16.22 -19.84
C LEU A 274 15.06 -17.06 -19.69
N PRO A 275 15.50 -17.40 -18.46
CA PRO A 275 16.66 -18.25 -18.25
C PRO A 275 16.50 -19.52 -19.07
N ARG A 276 17.53 -19.89 -19.83
CA ARG A 276 17.54 -21.18 -20.52
C ARG A 276 17.67 -22.28 -19.47
N SER A 277 16.87 -23.33 -19.66
CA SER A 277 16.94 -24.64 -19.02
C SER A 277 18.36 -25.13 -18.74
#